data_AF-A0A023AXI9-F1
#
_entry.id   AF-A0A023AXI9-F1
#
_cell.length_a   1.000
_cell.length_b   1.000
_cell.length_c   1.000
_cell.angle_alpha   90.00
_cell.angle_beta   90.00
_cell.angle_gamma   90.00
#
_symmetry.space_group_name_H-M   'P 1'
#
loop_
_entity.id
_entity.type
_entity.pdbx_description
1 polymer ?
#
loop_
_entity_poly.entity_id
_entity_poly.type
_entity_poly.pdbx_seq_one_letter_code
_entity_poly.pdbx_strand_id
1 'polypeptide(L)'
;MRSLAPCHEAASRFASGILAVGMSASHQSVLKPVVLEPVAVDPLAAKPLCRKSSLVGGETGGSREMVYWHNGCSGLSAFAVKGRVFQTVGNARAILGELLSEEEWNNLKRTTETDLWKCRLIYVELASIISLFVDCPFGGVTERAQKTVGEWLQGAGGRRIQNNWITGCLLQRAGVSTKKLIDFIVDALGYVPANCAASLECLNKCEMRYSNYVRRVTTKDRRELLLERERILPAAKITVAEFVEEIGCAANCPTGGGRAGPRRLNSRLEKLAGPVYCPGTGSLERSVRNSVPGTLLLHEVGARAAKLLEGRVEKLLVIEDDDFKTCSLDYAELGTVIDKYVRNAFGGVCRRVLNKTATAMEEGTRSRRVNGWISACLLQYAEVPIEDLVDLCIQELKHRPPTVWRLDCLKGHSDLYRARQRRGNVEPKTRFLKLLCGLREKISVPQFKRLASLTVQAQAEFLFERYSAFVSSGYRTVPDGTAPNATVPTATALGPTVPSAPGRTVLDPEMMYCHPDDLIEFLQWVESGH
;
A
#
# COMPACT_ATOMS: atom_id res chain seq x y z
N MET A 1 -50.41 -65.56 -5.51
CA MET A 1 -50.95 -64.60 -4.51
C MET A 1 -49.91 -63.50 -4.35
N ARG A 2 -50.06 -62.39 -5.11
CA ARG A 2 -50.51 -61.04 -4.66
C ARG A 2 -49.53 -60.39 -3.67
N SER A 3 -49.02 -59.16 -3.81
CA SER A 3 -49.15 -58.04 -4.78
C SER A 3 -48.03 -57.02 -4.44
N LEU A 4 -47.25 -56.49 -5.39
CA LEU A 4 -47.42 -55.22 -6.13
C LEU A 4 -47.64 -53.93 -5.29
N ALA A 5 -46.60 -53.05 -5.30
CA ALA A 5 -46.59 -51.58 -5.53
C ALA A 5 -47.42 -50.64 -4.58
N PRO A 6 -47.26 -49.29 -4.58
CA PRO A 6 -46.54 -48.42 -5.52
C PRO A 6 -45.77 -47.19 -4.98
N CYS A 7 -45.06 -46.55 -5.92
CA CYS A 7 -44.55 -45.18 -5.91
C CYS A 7 -45.65 -44.13 -5.72
N HIS A 8 -45.29 -42.95 -5.22
CA HIS A 8 -45.98 -41.70 -5.56
C HIS A 8 -45.05 -40.47 -5.56
N GLU A 9 -45.01 -39.80 -6.71
CA GLU A 9 -44.65 -38.40 -6.88
C GLU A 9 -45.60 -37.49 -6.09
N ALA A 10 -45.09 -36.38 -5.56
CA ALA A 10 -45.89 -35.18 -5.34
C ALA A 10 -45.01 -33.93 -5.49
N ALA A 11 -45.23 -33.23 -6.61
CA ALA A 11 -44.91 -31.83 -6.75
C ALA A 11 -45.80 -30.99 -5.82
N SER A 12 -45.25 -29.97 -5.17
CA SER A 12 -46.05 -28.85 -4.67
C SER A 12 -45.30 -27.53 -4.81
N ARG A 13 -45.79 -26.74 -5.76
CA ARG A 13 -45.66 -25.28 -5.81
C ARG A 13 -46.36 -24.72 -4.56
N PHE A 14 -45.73 -23.81 -3.84
CA PHE A 14 -46.45 -22.84 -3.03
C PHE A 14 -45.93 -21.44 -3.27
N ALA A 15 -46.88 -20.57 -3.58
CA ALA A 15 -46.74 -19.18 -3.93
C ALA A 15 -46.54 -18.29 -2.70
N SER A 16 -46.06 -17.09 -2.99
CA SER A 16 -45.80 -15.96 -2.11
C SER A 16 -46.94 -15.62 -1.14
N GLY A 17 -46.60 -15.50 0.14
CA GLY A 17 -47.41 -14.90 1.19
C GLY A 17 -46.75 -13.62 1.72
N ILE A 18 -47.54 -12.55 1.73
CA ILE A 18 -47.26 -11.17 2.11
C ILE A 18 -47.43 -10.97 3.65
N LEU A 19 -46.83 -9.89 4.20
CA LEU A 19 -46.92 -9.28 5.56
C LEU A 19 -45.98 -9.89 6.64
N ALA A 20 -45.26 -9.13 7.46
CA ALA A 20 -45.48 -7.77 7.94
C ALA A 20 -44.18 -6.96 8.13
N VAL A 21 -44.24 -5.68 7.75
CA VAL A 21 -43.27 -4.64 8.10
C VAL A 21 -43.86 -3.86 9.28
N GLY A 22 -43.17 -3.86 10.42
CA GLY A 22 -43.45 -2.93 11.51
C GLY A 22 -42.75 -1.60 11.27
N MET A 23 -43.48 -0.59 10.76
CA MET A 23 -43.04 0.80 10.78
C MET A 23 -43.78 1.56 11.89
N SER A 24 -43.03 2.13 12.83
CA SER A 24 -43.52 3.15 13.74
C SER A 24 -43.75 4.45 12.97
N ALA A 25 -44.99 4.93 13.02
CA ALA A 25 -45.39 6.22 12.50
C ALA A 25 -44.85 7.36 13.37
N SER A 26 -44.25 8.36 12.73
CA SER A 26 -44.14 9.71 13.28
C SER A 26 -44.74 10.65 12.25
N HIS A 27 -45.84 11.30 12.64
CA HIS A 27 -46.58 12.29 11.88
C HIS A 27 -45.66 13.39 11.34
N GLN A 28 -45.67 13.61 10.01
CA GLN A 28 -45.36 14.91 9.42
C GLN A 28 -46.50 15.33 8.50
N SER A 29 -46.99 16.54 8.75
CA SER A 29 -48.06 17.23 8.06
C SER A 29 -47.74 17.42 6.58
N VAL A 30 -48.69 17.03 5.73
CA VAL A 30 -48.69 17.21 4.28
C VAL A 30 -48.84 18.70 3.94
N LEU A 31 -47.81 19.29 3.31
CA LEU A 31 -47.99 20.41 2.39
C LEU A 31 -47.90 19.85 0.97
N LYS A 32 -48.95 20.10 0.17
CA LYS A 32 -49.09 19.65 -1.22
C LYS A 32 -47.92 20.15 -2.08
N PRO A 33 -47.32 19.31 -2.95
CA PRO A 33 -46.42 19.80 -3.98
C PRO A 33 -47.23 20.46 -5.10
N VAL A 34 -46.90 21.71 -5.41
CA VAL A 34 -47.27 22.36 -6.67
C VAL A 34 -46.46 21.70 -7.78
N VAL A 35 -47.16 21.03 -8.70
CA VAL A 35 -46.58 20.51 -9.94
C VAL A 35 -46.37 21.72 -10.86
N LEU A 36 -45.12 22.12 -11.06
CA LEU A 36 -44.74 23.01 -12.16
C LEU A 36 -44.35 22.14 -13.35
N GLU A 37 -45.04 22.35 -14.46
CA GLU A 37 -44.76 21.73 -15.75
C GLU A 37 -43.35 22.10 -16.25
N PRO A 38 -42.69 21.20 -17.02
CA PRO A 38 -41.39 21.46 -17.59
C PRO A 38 -41.50 22.45 -18.75
N VAL A 39 -40.97 23.65 -18.56
CA VAL A 39 -40.70 24.58 -19.68
C VAL A 39 -39.56 23.98 -20.51
N ALA A 40 -39.87 23.68 -21.78
CA ALA A 40 -38.89 23.29 -22.78
C ALA A 40 -37.89 24.44 -22.98
N VAL A 41 -36.61 24.18 -22.72
CA VAL A 41 -35.52 25.09 -23.04
C VAL A 41 -34.80 24.55 -24.26
N ASP A 42 -34.81 25.34 -25.33
CA ASP A 42 -34.12 25.06 -26.59
C ASP A 42 -32.61 24.83 -26.39
N PRO A 43 -32.00 23.89 -27.13
CA PRO A 43 -30.56 23.64 -27.06
C PRO A 43 -29.82 24.77 -27.79
N LEU A 44 -29.35 25.76 -27.04
CA LEU A 44 -28.37 26.72 -27.53
C LEU A 44 -27.06 26.00 -27.90
N ALA A 45 -26.74 26.06 -29.18
CA ALA A 45 -25.56 25.49 -29.81
C ALA A 45 -24.27 25.89 -29.07
N ALA A 46 -23.56 24.90 -28.54
CA ALA A 46 -22.19 25.05 -28.06
C ALA A 46 -21.27 25.33 -29.26
N LYS A 47 -20.82 26.57 -29.41
CA LYS A 47 -19.74 26.92 -30.34
C LYS A 47 -18.43 26.22 -29.89
N PRO A 48 -17.70 25.56 -30.80
CA PRO A 48 -16.42 24.95 -30.46
C PRO A 48 -15.40 26.05 -30.20
N LEU A 49 -14.87 26.11 -28.97
CA LEU A 49 -13.75 26.98 -28.63
C LEU A 49 -12.53 26.57 -29.48
N CYS A 50 -12.08 27.50 -30.31
CA CYS A 50 -10.98 27.34 -31.24
C CYS A 50 -9.69 26.88 -30.54
N ARG A 51 -9.14 25.80 -31.07
CA ARG A 51 -7.81 25.29 -30.80
C ARG A 51 -6.84 26.02 -31.75
N LYS A 52 -6.04 26.96 -31.23
CA LYS A 52 -4.78 27.43 -31.85
C LYS A 52 -4.00 28.33 -30.88
N SER A 53 -2.91 27.79 -30.35
CA SER A 53 -1.68 28.57 -30.19
C SER A 53 -0.47 27.63 -30.32
N SER A 54 0.10 27.63 -31.51
CA SER A 54 1.49 27.24 -31.75
C SER A 54 2.36 28.36 -31.17
N LEU A 55 2.95 28.12 -30.00
CA LEU A 55 3.99 28.96 -29.43
C LEU A 55 5.28 28.74 -30.23
N VAL A 56 5.57 29.72 -31.09
CA VAL A 56 6.85 29.92 -31.74
C VAL A 56 7.87 30.33 -30.67
N GLY A 57 8.99 29.61 -30.63
CA GLY A 57 10.12 29.90 -29.76
C GLY A 57 10.79 31.21 -30.14
N GLY A 58 10.78 32.16 -29.20
CA GLY A 58 11.65 33.32 -29.18
C GLY A 58 12.31 33.40 -27.81
N GLU A 59 13.59 33.03 -27.74
CA GLU A 59 14.43 33.23 -26.57
C GLU A 59 14.76 34.71 -26.39
N THR A 60 15.09 35.09 -25.15
CA THR A 60 15.66 36.38 -24.70
C THR A 60 14.67 37.47 -24.27
N GLY A 61 13.98 37.19 -23.16
CA GLY A 61 13.49 38.20 -22.23
C GLY A 61 13.05 37.51 -20.96
N GLY A 62 13.60 37.89 -19.80
CA GLY A 62 13.33 37.28 -18.48
C GLY A 62 11.89 37.52 -17.98
N SER A 63 10.90 37.14 -18.79
CA SER A 63 9.51 37.07 -18.38
C SER A 63 9.43 35.98 -17.32
N ARG A 64 9.04 36.36 -16.10
CA ARG A 64 8.67 35.41 -15.05
C ARG A 64 7.68 34.42 -15.65
N GLU A 65 8.13 33.18 -15.82
CA GLU A 65 7.36 32.12 -16.44
C GLU A 65 6.10 31.90 -15.59
N MET A 66 4.92 32.14 -16.18
CA MET A 66 3.66 31.85 -15.51
C MET A 66 3.53 30.33 -15.39
N VAL A 67 3.28 29.85 -14.18
CA VAL A 67 3.29 28.41 -13.89
C VAL A 67 1.90 27.80 -13.85
N TYR A 68 0.84 28.59 -13.93
CA TYR A 68 -0.51 28.04 -13.86
C TYR A 68 -0.86 27.24 -15.13
N TRP A 69 -1.40 26.02 -14.94
CA TRP A 69 -1.76 25.12 -16.02
C TRP A 69 -3.18 24.60 -15.86
N HIS A 70 -4.01 24.91 -16.86
CA HIS A 70 -5.32 24.31 -17.10
C HIS A 70 -6.40 24.57 -16.02
N ASN A 71 -7.50 25.22 -16.40
CA ASN A 71 -8.66 25.49 -15.53
C ASN A 71 -9.57 24.27 -15.28
N GLY A 72 -9.06 23.06 -15.50
CA GLY A 72 -9.84 21.84 -15.41
C GLY A 72 -9.70 21.17 -14.04
N CYS A 73 -10.83 21.02 -13.33
CA CYS A 73 -10.98 19.97 -12.33
C CYS A 73 -10.62 18.61 -12.96
N SER A 74 -9.69 17.89 -12.33
CA SER A 74 -9.15 16.63 -12.88
C SER A 74 -10.06 15.42 -12.64
N GLY A 75 -10.93 15.48 -11.63
CA GLY A 75 -11.88 14.43 -11.31
C GLY A 75 -12.56 14.61 -9.95
N LEU A 76 -13.58 13.79 -9.70
CA LEU A 76 -14.16 13.64 -8.37
C LEU A 76 -13.33 12.64 -7.57
N SER A 77 -13.03 12.97 -6.32
CA SER A 77 -12.40 12.02 -5.43
C SER A 77 -13.34 10.85 -5.12
N ALA A 78 -12.79 9.70 -4.71
CA ALA A 78 -13.60 8.57 -4.23
C ALA A 78 -14.51 8.95 -3.06
N PHE A 79 -14.14 9.99 -2.31
CA PHE A 79 -14.90 10.52 -1.19
C PHE A 79 -16.14 11.27 -1.66
N ALA A 80 -16.03 12.17 -2.65
CA ALA A 80 -17.18 12.89 -3.20
C ALA A 80 -18.18 11.94 -3.86
N VAL A 81 -17.69 10.94 -4.61
CA VAL A 81 -18.55 9.93 -5.24
C VAL A 81 -19.35 9.15 -4.19
N LYS A 82 -18.70 8.72 -3.10
CA LYS A 82 -19.39 8.01 -2.01
C LYS A 82 -20.36 8.89 -1.24
N GLY A 83 -19.99 10.16 -1.01
CA GLY A 83 -20.82 11.15 -0.35
C GLY A 83 -21.96 11.70 -1.21
N ARG A 84 -21.96 11.42 -2.53
CA ARG A 84 -22.87 12.00 -3.51
C ARG A 84 -22.94 13.54 -3.42
N VAL A 85 -21.80 14.17 -3.12
CA VAL A 85 -21.71 15.63 -2.98
C VAL A 85 -21.92 16.32 -4.32
N PHE A 86 -21.39 15.72 -5.39
CA PHE A 86 -21.59 16.15 -6.76
C PHE A 86 -22.22 15.03 -7.57
N GLN A 87 -23.15 15.38 -8.47
CA GLN A 87 -23.77 14.39 -9.37
C GLN A 87 -22.78 13.94 -10.46
N THR A 88 -22.00 14.88 -10.99
CA THR A 88 -21.05 14.65 -12.09
C THR A 88 -19.82 15.55 -11.94
N VAL A 89 -18.74 15.24 -12.66
CA VAL A 89 -17.55 16.11 -12.74
C VAL A 89 -17.91 17.48 -13.33
N GLY A 90 -18.86 17.53 -14.29
CA GLY A 90 -19.34 18.78 -14.88
C GLY A 90 -20.07 19.66 -13.86
N ASN A 91 -20.89 19.06 -13.00
CA ASN A 91 -21.57 19.76 -11.92
C ASN A 91 -20.57 20.33 -10.89
N ALA A 92 -19.56 19.55 -10.49
CA ALA A 92 -18.50 20.05 -9.61
C ALA A 92 -17.72 21.20 -10.24
N ARG A 93 -17.43 21.13 -11.55
CA ARG A 93 -16.75 22.20 -12.28
C ARG A 93 -17.58 23.48 -12.33
N ALA A 94 -18.89 23.38 -12.57
CA ALA A 94 -19.76 24.55 -12.57
C ALA A 94 -19.78 25.23 -11.20
N ILE A 95 -20.01 24.46 -10.14
CA ILE A 95 -20.04 24.96 -8.75
C ILE A 95 -18.69 25.57 -8.33
N LEU A 96 -17.56 24.96 -8.71
CA LEU A 96 -16.23 25.53 -8.47
C LEU A 96 -15.92 26.76 -9.34
N GLY A 97 -16.48 26.81 -10.55
CA GLY A 97 -16.35 27.95 -11.46
C GLY A 97 -17.00 29.21 -10.89
N GLU A 98 -18.15 29.06 -10.23
CA GLU A 98 -18.90 30.13 -9.55
C GLU A 98 -18.22 30.61 -8.25
N LEU A 99 -17.31 29.80 -7.67
CA LEU A 99 -16.64 30.16 -6.43
C LEU A 99 -15.67 31.33 -6.60
N LEU A 100 -15.00 31.47 -7.74
CA LEU A 100 -14.05 32.57 -7.98
C LEU A 100 -14.64 33.58 -8.97
N SER A 101 -14.48 34.87 -8.68
CA SER A 101 -14.80 35.93 -9.66
C SER A 101 -13.84 35.86 -10.85
N GLU A 102 -14.20 36.51 -11.96
CA GLU A 102 -13.31 36.62 -13.12
C GLU A 102 -11.95 37.26 -12.77
N GLU A 103 -11.94 38.25 -11.87
CA GLU A 103 -10.72 38.87 -11.39
C GLU A 103 -9.88 37.89 -10.56
N GLU A 104 -10.49 37.15 -9.64
CA GLU A 104 -9.83 36.11 -8.83
C GLU A 104 -9.24 35.02 -9.73
N TRP A 105 -9.97 34.58 -10.77
CA TRP A 105 -9.46 33.64 -11.78
C TRP A 105 -8.28 34.20 -12.57
N ASN A 106 -8.31 35.47 -12.95
CA ASN A 106 -7.20 36.11 -13.66
C ASN A 106 -5.96 36.26 -12.79
N ASN A 107 -6.12 36.54 -11.49
CA ASN A 107 -5.03 36.57 -10.53
C ASN A 107 -4.39 35.17 -10.36
N LEU A 108 -5.22 34.14 -10.32
CA LEU A 108 -4.77 32.75 -10.26
C LEU A 108 -3.94 32.37 -11.51
N LYS A 109 -4.38 32.76 -12.71
CA LYS A 109 -3.63 32.52 -13.97
C LYS A 109 -2.25 33.19 -14.01
N ARG A 110 -2.06 34.27 -13.25
CA ARG A 110 -0.80 35.02 -13.14
C ARG A 110 0.14 34.47 -12.07
N THR A 111 -0.13 33.27 -11.54
CA THR A 111 0.74 32.62 -10.54
C THR A 111 2.10 32.32 -11.14
N THR A 112 3.15 32.64 -10.38
CA THR A 112 4.56 32.36 -10.67
C THR A 112 5.10 31.31 -9.71
N GLU A 113 6.26 30.74 -10.01
CA GLU A 113 6.90 29.75 -9.12
C GLU A 113 7.19 30.32 -7.72
N THR A 114 7.54 31.61 -7.63
CA THR A 114 7.80 32.28 -6.34
C THR A 114 6.55 32.41 -5.47
N ASP A 115 5.35 32.41 -6.07
CA ASP A 115 4.09 32.44 -5.33
C ASP A 115 3.80 31.08 -4.64
N LEU A 116 4.42 30.00 -5.11
CA LEU A 116 4.27 28.65 -4.53
C LEU A 116 5.22 28.40 -3.35
N TRP A 117 6.20 29.27 -3.12
CA TRP A 117 7.20 29.13 -2.06
C TRP A 117 6.67 29.47 -0.66
N LYS A 118 5.68 30.36 -0.56
CA LYS A 118 5.15 30.86 0.71
C LYS A 118 3.62 30.94 0.70
N CYS A 119 2.98 30.30 1.68
CA CYS A 119 1.53 30.25 1.81
C CYS A 119 1.08 30.46 3.25
N ARG A 120 -0.06 31.10 3.45
CA ARG A 120 -0.75 31.16 4.75
C ARG A 120 -1.37 29.79 4.99
N LEU A 121 -1.11 29.22 6.16
CA LEU A 121 -1.50 27.85 6.49
C LEU A 121 -3.01 27.62 6.40
N ILE A 122 -3.83 28.63 6.69
CA ILE A 122 -5.29 28.55 6.53
C ILE A 122 -5.72 28.25 5.08
N TYR A 123 -5.08 28.82 4.06
CA TYR A 123 -5.44 28.48 2.67
C TYR A 123 -5.07 27.05 2.32
N VAL A 124 -3.95 26.54 2.86
CA VAL A 124 -3.54 25.14 2.66
C VAL A 124 -4.52 24.19 3.37
N GLU A 125 -5.02 24.55 4.55
CA GLU A 125 -6.06 23.79 5.26
C GLU A 125 -7.38 23.76 4.48
N LEU A 126 -7.89 24.92 4.06
CA LEU A 126 -9.14 25.00 3.28
C LEU A 126 -9.00 24.29 1.92
N ALA A 127 -7.86 24.43 1.25
CA ALA A 127 -7.54 23.70 0.03
C ALA A 127 -7.50 22.18 0.27
N SER A 128 -6.97 21.73 1.41
CA SER A 128 -6.95 20.31 1.78
C SER A 128 -8.34 19.76 2.00
N ILE A 129 -9.25 20.55 2.57
CA ILE A 129 -10.66 20.21 2.75
C ILE A 129 -11.36 20.12 1.39
N ILE A 130 -11.22 21.11 0.52
CA ILE A 130 -11.83 21.08 -0.83
C ILE A 130 -11.29 19.88 -1.62
N SER A 131 -10.00 19.61 -1.50
CA SER A 131 -9.33 18.47 -2.16
C SER A 131 -9.74 17.10 -1.59
N LEU A 132 -10.51 17.06 -0.49
CA LEU A 132 -11.18 15.82 -0.09
C LEU A 132 -12.25 15.43 -1.10
N PHE A 133 -12.87 16.38 -1.80
CA PHE A 133 -14.01 16.13 -2.68
C PHE A 133 -13.63 16.17 -4.17
N VAL A 134 -12.67 17.01 -4.55
CA VAL A 134 -12.32 17.24 -5.94
C VAL A 134 -10.82 17.25 -6.13
N ASP A 135 -10.33 16.49 -7.11
CA ASP A 135 -8.91 16.43 -7.42
C ASP A 135 -8.49 17.66 -8.25
N CYS A 136 -7.55 18.45 -7.73
CA CYS A 136 -7.06 19.70 -8.33
C CYS A 136 -8.22 20.69 -8.64
N PRO A 137 -8.94 21.18 -7.62
CA PRO A 137 -10.22 21.87 -7.78
C PRO A 137 -10.16 23.15 -8.62
N PHE A 138 -9.00 23.82 -8.66
CA PHE A 138 -8.81 25.08 -9.38
C PHE A 138 -7.78 24.96 -10.52
N GLY A 139 -7.52 23.73 -10.98
CA GLY A 139 -6.49 23.44 -11.97
C GLY A 139 -5.15 23.02 -11.35
N GLY A 140 -4.11 22.99 -12.17
CA GLY A 140 -2.77 22.61 -11.79
C GLY A 140 -1.74 23.70 -12.03
N VAL A 141 -0.47 23.33 -11.85
CA VAL A 141 0.68 24.10 -12.32
C VAL A 141 1.47 23.28 -13.32
N THR A 142 2.38 23.92 -14.06
CA THR A 142 3.28 23.27 -15.01
C THR A 142 4.03 22.12 -14.34
N GLU A 143 4.39 21.09 -15.12
CA GLU A 143 5.10 19.92 -14.59
C GLU A 143 6.41 20.29 -13.88
N ARG A 144 7.13 21.29 -14.40
CA ARG A 144 8.32 21.86 -13.78
C ARG A 144 8.03 22.43 -12.39
N ALA A 145 6.98 23.25 -12.25
CA ALA A 145 6.59 23.81 -10.96
C ALA A 145 6.09 22.72 -10.00
N GLN A 146 5.34 21.72 -10.49
CA GLN A 146 4.95 20.57 -9.68
C GLN A 146 6.18 19.85 -9.13
N LYS A 147 7.15 19.50 -10.00
CA LYS A 147 8.39 18.82 -9.59
C LYS A 147 9.14 19.62 -8.53
N THR A 148 9.29 20.92 -8.75
CA THR A 148 10.00 21.82 -7.82
C THR A 148 9.31 21.87 -6.45
N VAL A 149 7.98 22.02 -6.39
CA VAL A 149 7.23 21.94 -5.14
C VAL A 149 7.34 20.56 -4.48
N GLY A 150 7.38 19.50 -5.29
CA GLY A 150 7.58 18.13 -4.81
C GLY A 150 8.94 17.91 -4.14
N GLU A 151 10.00 18.52 -4.69
CA GLU A 151 11.34 18.54 -4.10
C GLU A 151 11.36 19.33 -2.78
N TRP A 152 10.71 20.50 -2.74
CA TRP A 152 10.61 21.30 -1.52
C TRP A 152 9.83 20.59 -0.40
N LEU A 153 8.80 19.83 -0.75
CA LEU A 153 7.97 19.05 0.18
C LEU A 153 8.50 17.63 0.45
N GLN A 154 9.73 17.34 0.03
CA GLN A 154 10.30 16.00 0.21
C GLN A 154 10.28 15.61 1.70
N GLY A 155 9.58 14.52 2.02
CA GLY A 155 9.44 14.02 3.38
C GLY A 155 8.13 14.40 4.10
N ALA A 156 7.51 15.53 3.75
CA ALA A 156 6.25 16.00 4.33
C ALA A 156 5.08 15.05 4.03
N GLY A 157 5.01 14.54 2.79
CA GLY A 157 3.99 13.57 2.40
C GLY A 157 4.12 13.12 0.95
N GLY A 158 3.07 12.48 0.43
CA GLY A 158 2.98 12.12 -0.98
C GLY A 158 2.34 13.23 -1.82
N ARG A 159 1.97 12.88 -3.05
CA ARG A 159 1.34 13.77 -4.06
C ARG A 159 0.14 14.57 -3.53
N ARG A 160 -0.61 14.02 -2.57
CA ARG A 160 -1.74 14.72 -1.94
C ARG A 160 -1.31 15.99 -1.20
N ILE A 161 -0.27 15.93 -0.36
CA ILE A 161 0.19 17.12 0.39
C ILE A 161 0.72 18.17 -0.58
N GLN A 162 1.43 17.74 -1.61
CA GLN A 162 1.89 18.59 -2.71
C GLN A 162 0.72 19.30 -3.41
N ASN A 163 -0.32 18.56 -3.80
CA ASN A 163 -1.50 19.13 -4.47
C ASN A 163 -2.26 20.09 -3.55
N ASN A 164 -2.40 19.76 -2.27
CA ASN A 164 -3.03 20.62 -1.27
C ASN A 164 -2.26 21.94 -1.10
N TRP A 165 -0.93 21.86 -1.03
CA TRP A 165 -0.05 23.03 -0.94
C TRP A 165 -0.19 23.94 -2.16
N ILE A 166 -0.07 23.37 -3.37
CA ILE A 166 -0.23 24.10 -4.63
C ILE A 166 -1.61 24.78 -4.67
N THR A 167 -2.66 24.02 -4.38
CA THR A 167 -4.04 24.54 -4.37
C THR A 167 -4.22 25.69 -3.36
N GLY A 168 -3.64 25.57 -2.16
CA GLY A 168 -3.65 26.64 -1.17
C GLY A 168 -2.95 27.90 -1.66
N CYS A 169 -1.77 27.76 -2.29
CA CYS A 169 -1.04 28.88 -2.86
C CYS A 169 -1.83 29.57 -3.99
N LEU A 170 -2.47 28.78 -4.87
CA LEU A 170 -3.31 29.30 -5.95
C LEU A 170 -4.50 30.10 -5.41
N LEU A 171 -5.20 29.60 -4.39
CA LEU A 171 -6.31 30.30 -3.75
C LEU A 171 -5.85 31.59 -3.07
N GLN A 172 -4.74 31.56 -2.34
CA GLN A 172 -4.16 32.76 -1.75
C GLN A 172 -3.79 33.78 -2.83
N ARG A 173 -3.21 33.34 -3.95
CA ARG A 173 -2.81 34.22 -5.05
C ARG A 173 -4.00 34.81 -5.79
N ALA A 174 -5.09 34.07 -5.91
CA ALA A 174 -6.36 34.53 -6.46
C ALA A 174 -6.93 35.71 -5.66
N GLY A 175 -6.62 35.79 -4.36
CA GLY A 175 -7.12 36.84 -3.47
C GLY A 175 -8.50 36.55 -2.88
N VAL A 176 -9.00 35.31 -3.02
CA VAL A 176 -10.30 34.92 -2.48
C VAL A 176 -10.29 34.99 -0.96
N SER A 177 -11.35 35.54 -0.36
CA SER A 177 -11.43 35.61 1.11
C SER A 177 -11.63 34.22 1.72
N THR A 178 -11.01 33.99 2.87
CA THR A 178 -11.17 32.76 3.67
C THR A 178 -12.62 32.55 4.08
N LYS A 179 -13.35 33.63 4.43
CA LYS A 179 -14.79 33.57 4.72
C LYS A 179 -15.59 32.98 3.56
N LYS A 180 -15.37 33.46 2.33
CA LYS A 180 -16.03 32.94 1.12
C LYS A 180 -15.70 31.46 0.88
N LEU A 181 -14.47 31.04 1.13
CA LEU A 181 -14.07 29.62 1.06
C LEU A 181 -14.74 28.78 2.15
N ILE A 182 -14.85 29.29 3.37
CA ILE A 182 -15.50 28.60 4.50
C ILE A 182 -17.00 28.42 4.20
N ASP A 183 -17.67 29.47 3.72
CA ASP A 183 -19.08 29.41 3.33
C ASP A 183 -19.29 28.35 2.25
N PHE A 184 -18.45 28.34 1.21
CA PHE A 184 -18.47 27.30 0.19
C PHE A 184 -18.27 25.88 0.76
N ILE A 185 -17.29 25.69 1.65
CA ILE A 185 -16.99 24.40 2.26
C ILE A 185 -18.17 23.88 3.09
N VAL A 186 -18.86 24.76 3.82
CA VAL A 186 -20.00 24.37 4.66
C VAL A 186 -21.25 24.15 3.82
N ASP A 187 -21.57 25.10 2.95
CA ASP A 187 -22.86 25.16 2.26
C ASP A 187 -22.88 24.29 0.99
N ALA A 188 -21.82 24.34 0.17
CA ALA A 188 -21.76 23.58 -1.09
C ALA A 188 -21.20 22.16 -0.90
N LEU A 189 -20.16 21.99 -0.06
CA LEU A 189 -19.55 20.66 0.15
C LEU A 189 -20.17 19.88 1.31
N GLY A 190 -20.95 20.53 2.17
CA GLY A 190 -21.53 19.91 3.36
C GLY A 190 -20.48 19.39 4.35
N TYR A 191 -19.28 19.97 4.35
CA TYR A 191 -18.15 19.46 5.12
C TYR A 191 -18.40 19.49 6.64
N VAL A 192 -18.05 18.41 7.33
CA VAL A 192 -18.10 18.30 8.79
C VAL A 192 -16.66 18.33 9.36
N PRO A 193 -16.25 19.44 10.01
CA PRO A 193 -14.94 19.53 10.65
C PRO A 193 -14.74 18.48 11.74
N ALA A 194 -13.50 18.03 11.94
CA ALA A 194 -13.18 17.24 13.12
C ALA A 194 -13.36 18.10 14.38
N ASN A 195 -13.95 17.53 15.44
CA ASN A 195 -14.18 18.22 16.71
C ASN A 195 -12.88 18.61 17.43
N CYS A 196 -11.74 18.02 17.05
CA CYS A 196 -10.43 18.39 17.57
C CYS A 196 -9.87 19.58 16.77
N ALA A 197 -9.75 20.74 17.43
CA ALA A 197 -9.18 21.95 16.84
C ALA A 197 -7.72 21.77 16.39
N ALA A 198 -6.97 20.89 17.06
CA ALA A 198 -5.57 20.59 16.72
C ALA A 198 -5.42 19.69 15.48
N SER A 199 -6.52 19.08 14.98
CA SER A 199 -6.47 18.20 13.81
C SER A 199 -6.76 18.99 12.54
N LEU A 200 -5.68 19.39 11.87
CA LEU A 200 -5.71 19.98 10.53
C LEU A 200 -5.72 18.89 9.45
N GLU A 201 -6.53 19.09 8.41
CA GLU A 201 -6.56 18.21 7.25
C GLU A 201 -5.28 18.30 6.41
N CYS A 202 -4.65 19.47 6.35
CA CYS A 202 -3.41 19.66 5.59
C CYS A 202 -2.21 18.90 6.17
N LEU A 203 -2.23 18.60 7.47
CA LEU A 203 -1.19 17.83 8.15
C LEU A 203 -1.45 16.32 8.13
N ASN A 204 -2.62 15.88 7.62
CA ASN A 204 -2.99 14.48 7.63
C ASN A 204 -2.34 13.70 6.48
N LYS A 205 -1.31 12.90 6.83
CA LYS A 205 -0.58 12.05 5.88
C LYS A 205 -1.42 10.93 5.27
N CYS A 206 -2.51 10.55 5.91
CA CYS A 206 -3.37 9.47 5.46
C CYS A 206 -4.58 10.01 4.74
N GLU A 207 -4.94 9.37 3.62
CA GLU A 207 -6.20 9.63 2.95
C GLU A 207 -7.37 9.43 3.92
N MET A 208 -8.23 10.44 4.03
CA MET A 208 -9.41 10.33 4.87
C MET A 208 -10.39 9.37 4.24
N ARG A 209 -10.58 8.21 4.87
CA ARG A 209 -11.62 7.27 4.43
C ARG A 209 -13.00 7.87 4.71
N TYR A 210 -13.90 7.76 3.74
CA TYR A 210 -15.29 8.20 3.88
C TYR A 210 -15.98 7.63 5.13
N SER A 211 -15.69 6.37 5.50
CA SER A 211 -16.21 5.75 6.72
C SER A 211 -15.78 6.47 8.00
N ASN A 212 -14.59 7.09 8.03
CA ASN A 212 -14.13 7.85 9.19
C ASN A 212 -14.79 9.23 9.22
N TYR A 213 -15.04 9.81 8.05
CA TYR A 213 -15.73 11.09 7.93
C TYR A 213 -17.19 11.02 8.40
N VAL A 214 -17.96 10.02 7.95
CA VAL A 214 -19.38 9.86 8.34
C VAL A 214 -19.54 9.67 9.85
N ARG A 215 -18.50 9.21 10.55
CA ARG A 215 -18.50 9.08 12.01
C ARG A 215 -18.22 10.39 12.74
N ARG A 216 -17.90 11.47 12.03
CA ARG A 216 -17.78 12.80 12.63
C ARG A 216 -19.17 13.26 13.02
N VAL A 217 -19.34 13.46 14.32
CA VAL A 217 -20.50 14.15 14.88
C VAL A 217 -19.98 15.48 15.38
N THR A 218 -20.59 16.57 14.91
CA THR A 218 -20.36 17.90 15.47
C THR A 218 -21.64 18.37 16.12
N THR A 219 -21.54 18.82 17.36
CA THR A 219 -22.62 19.52 18.07
C THR A 219 -22.55 21.03 17.85
N LYS A 220 -21.38 21.53 17.42
CA LYS A 220 -21.12 22.94 17.17
C LYS A 220 -21.41 23.31 15.71
N ASP A 221 -21.66 24.59 15.49
CA ASP A 221 -21.80 25.14 14.16
C ASP A 221 -20.50 24.92 13.35
N ARG A 222 -20.65 24.40 12.14
CA ARG A 222 -19.54 24.01 11.27
C ARG A 222 -18.75 25.22 10.79
N ARG A 223 -19.45 26.32 10.52
CA ARG A 223 -18.84 27.58 10.07
C ARG A 223 -18.03 28.20 11.21
N GLU A 224 -18.60 28.26 12.42
CA GLU A 224 -17.88 28.75 13.61
C GLU A 224 -16.60 27.95 13.89
N LEU A 225 -16.63 26.62 13.78
CA LEU A 225 -15.43 25.78 13.97
C LEU A 225 -14.30 26.11 12.97
N LEU A 226 -14.63 26.39 11.72
CA LEU A 226 -13.63 26.75 10.71
C LEU A 226 -13.11 28.18 10.88
N LEU A 227 -13.97 29.11 11.28
CA LEU A 227 -13.56 30.47 11.63
C LEU A 227 -12.64 30.49 12.87
N GLU A 228 -12.91 29.64 13.86
CA GLU A 228 -12.03 29.51 15.02
C GLU A 228 -10.66 28.95 14.63
N ARG A 229 -10.62 27.97 13.72
CA ARG A 229 -9.34 27.49 13.16
C ARG A 229 -8.57 28.61 12.46
N GLU A 230 -9.24 29.47 11.69
CA GLU A 230 -8.60 30.63 11.06
C GLU A 230 -7.96 31.56 12.08
N ARG A 231 -8.59 31.79 13.24
CA ARG A 231 -8.04 32.63 14.31
C ARG A 231 -6.82 32.01 14.99
N ILE A 232 -6.81 30.69 15.15
CA ILE A 232 -5.73 29.96 15.84
C ILE A 232 -4.50 29.81 14.94
N LEU A 233 -4.69 29.65 13.62
CA LEU A 233 -3.59 29.45 12.69
C LEU A 233 -2.79 30.74 12.46
N PRO A 234 -1.45 30.64 12.28
CA PRO A 234 -0.63 31.80 12.01
C PRO A 234 -1.12 32.61 10.81
N ALA A 235 -1.37 33.91 11.02
CA ALA A 235 -1.75 34.81 9.94
C ALA A 235 -0.59 35.06 8.95
N ALA A 236 0.65 34.93 9.43
CA ALA A 236 1.85 35.05 8.63
C ALA A 236 1.94 33.93 7.58
N LYS A 237 2.56 34.24 6.43
CA LYS A 237 2.89 33.22 5.43
C LYS A 237 4.03 32.37 5.96
N ILE A 238 3.89 31.06 5.85
CA ILE A 238 4.96 30.11 6.11
C ILE A 238 5.58 29.65 4.78
N THR A 239 6.87 29.37 4.81
CA THR A 239 7.61 28.72 3.74
C THR A 239 7.26 27.24 3.66
N VAL A 240 7.59 26.63 2.52
CA VAL A 240 7.49 25.17 2.37
C VAL A 240 8.33 24.44 3.41
N ALA A 241 9.53 24.95 3.73
CA ALA A 241 10.42 24.33 4.72
C ALA A 241 9.80 24.33 6.13
N GLU A 242 9.28 25.46 6.59
CA GLU A 242 8.59 25.57 7.89
C GLU A 242 7.37 24.62 7.94
N PHE A 243 6.61 24.50 6.85
CA PHE A 243 5.50 23.56 6.76
C PHE A 243 5.94 22.09 6.87
N VAL A 244 7.06 21.72 6.24
CA VAL A 244 7.64 20.37 6.34
C VAL A 244 8.06 20.07 7.78
N GLU A 245 8.65 21.04 8.47
CA GLU A 245 9.04 20.92 9.88
C GLU A 245 7.82 20.71 10.79
N GLU A 246 6.73 21.48 10.58
CA GLU A 246 5.47 21.31 11.31
C GLU A 246 4.86 19.91 11.11
N ILE A 247 4.80 19.42 9.87
CA ILE A 247 4.31 18.06 9.56
C ILE A 247 5.22 16.98 10.16
N GLY A 248 6.53 17.20 10.15
CA GLY A 248 7.52 16.29 10.74
C GLY A 248 7.27 16.10 12.22
N CYS A 249 7.08 17.20 12.96
CA CYS A 249 6.78 17.18 14.39
C CYS A 249 5.45 16.48 14.69
N ALA A 250 4.39 16.77 13.93
CA ALA A 250 3.07 16.18 14.15
C ALA A 250 3.05 14.64 14.00
N ALA A 251 3.90 14.08 13.14
CA ALA A 251 3.95 12.65 12.89
C ALA A 251 4.75 11.84 13.92
N ASN A 252 5.61 12.51 14.68
CA ASN A 252 6.44 11.87 15.69
C ASN A 252 5.79 11.91 17.09
N CYS A 253 4.63 12.55 17.24
CA CYS A 253 3.85 12.43 18.47
C CYS A 253 3.26 11.01 18.54
N PRO A 254 3.74 10.13 19.44
CA PRO A 254 3.11 8.86 19.67
C PRO A 254 1.71 9.16 20.20
N THR A 255 0.66 8.71 19.51
CA THR A 255 -0.72 8.79 20.03
C THR A 255 -0.96 7.85 21.24
N GLY A 256 0.10 7.42 21.93
CA GLY A 256 0.07 6.64 23.17
C GLY A 256 0.74 7.43 24.29
N GLY A 257 0.00 7.66 25.37
CA GLY A 257 0.38 8.53 26.48
C GLY A 257 1.76 8.27 27.06
N GLY A 258 2.61 9.28 26.99
CA GLY A 258 3.87 9.37 27.71
C GLY A 258 4.43 10.77 27.56
N ARG A 259 4.30 11.60 28.59
CA ARG A 259 4.88 12.95 28.64
C ARG A 259 6.41 12.82 28.59
N ALA A 260 7.02 13.08 27.45
CA ALA A 260 8.44 13.38 27.35
C ALA A 260 8.59 14.75 26.67
N GLY A 261 9.28 15.67 27.35
CA GLY A 261 9.40 17.07 26.98
C GLY A 261 10.21 17.32 25.70
N PRO A 262 10.18 18.56 25.18
CA PRO A 262 10.77 18.91 23.89
C PRO A 262 12.28 19.03 24.01
N ARG A 263 13.03 18.10 23.40
CA ARG A 263 14.46 18.29 23.15
C ARG A 263 14.66 19.09 21.86
N ARG A 264 15.21 20.30 22.00
CA ARG A 264 15.74 21.09 20.88
C ARG A 264 16.92 20.35 20.24
N LEU A 265 16.78 19.95 18.99
CA LEU A 265 17.90 19.46 18.17
C LEU A 265 18.37 20.58 17.23
N ASN A 266 19.37 21.32 17.68
CA ASN A 266 20.28 22.01 16.78
C ASN A 266 21.62 21.26 16.82
N SER A 267 21.92 20.53 15.76
CA SER A 267 23.29 20.34 15.29
C SER A 267 23.29 19.68 13.93
N ARG A 268 24.09 20.26 13.03
CA ARG A 268 24.58 19.67 11.79
C ARG A 268 25.02 18.22 12.07
N LEU A 269 24.22 17.27 11.64
CA LEU A 269 24.59 15.86 11.62
C LEU A 269 24.89 15.52 10.16
N GLU A 270 26.17 15.30 9.85
CA GLU A 270 26.51 14.36 8.78
C GLU A 270 25.78 13.07 9.14
N LYS A 271 24.63 12.86 8.47
CA LYS A 271 23.71 11.78 8.76
C LYS A 271 24.42 10.47 8.45
N LEU A 272 25.01 9.86 9.48
CA LEU A 272 25.18 8.42 9.54
C LEU A 272 23.83 7.84 9.10
N ALA A 273 23.84 7.18 7.94
CA ALA A 273 22.66 6.54 7.41
C ALA A 273 22.13 5.62 8.51
N GLY A 274 20.95 5.93 9.05
CA GLY A 274 20.33 5.08 10.05
C GLY A 274 20.25 3.63 9.55
N PRO A 275 20.15 2.65 10.46
CA PRO A 275 20.13 1.25 10.08
C PRO A 275 19.05 0.99 9.04
N VAL A 276 19.38 0.17 8.03
CA VAL A 276 18.45 -0.15 6.93
C VAL A 276 17.25 -0.89 7.47
N TYR A 277 17.49 -1.87 8.34
CA TYR A 277 16.44 -2.63 9.01
C TYR A 277 15.95 -1.92 10.28
N CYS A 278 14.64 -1.90 10.46
CA CYS A 278 13.99 -1.39 11.66
C CYS A 278 13.21 -2.55 12.30
N PRO A 279 13.71 -3.13 13.40
CA PRO A 279 12.96 -4.12 14.16
C PRO A 279 11.60 -3.53 14.53
N GLY A 280 10.53 -4.18 14.11
CA GLY A 280 9.18 -3.74 14.34
C GLY A 280 8.36 -4.86 14.95
N THR A 281 7.56 -4.56 15.96
CA THR A 281 6.42 -5.39 16.30
C THR A 281 5.36 -5.12 15.22
N GLY A 282 5.01 -6.13 14.42
CA GLY A 282 4.11 -5.97 13.28
C GLY A 282 2.86 -5.14 13.62
N SER A 283 2.56 -4.14 12.80
CA SER A 283 1.40 -3.27 13.04
C SER A 283 0.15 -3.92 12.45
N LEU A 284 -0.80 -4.28 13.32
CA LEU A 284 -2.04 -4.94 12.94
C LEU A 284 -2.84 -4.09 11.93
N GLU A 285 -3.07 -4.63 10.73
CA GLU A 285 -3.98 -3.98 9.80
C GLU A 285 -5.44 -4.29 10.16
N ARG A 286 -6.22 -3.24 10.44
CA ARG A 286 -7.67 -3.31 10.76
C ARG A 286 -8.56 -3.86 9.64
N SER A 287 -8.01 -4.39 8.55
CA SER A 287 -8.75 -4.66 7.31
C SER A 287 -9.57 -5.96 7.32
N VAL A 288 -9.34 -6.89 8.26
CA VAL A 288 -10.17 -8.10 8.41
C VAL A 288 -11.29 -7.87 9.43
N ARG A 289 -12.05 -6.78 9.30
CA ARG A 289 -13.19 -6.50 10.21
C ARG A 289 -14.51 -7.14 9.80
N ASN A 290 -14.59 -7.77 8.63
CA ASN A 290 -15.87 -8.25 8.09
C ASN A 290 -15.97 -9.78 7.97
N SER A 291 -15.05 -10.55 8.54
CA SER A 291 -15.20 -12.00 8.57
C SER A 291 -14.51 -12.62 9.79
N VAL A 292 -15.34 -13.10 10.72
CA VAL A 292 -15.09 -14.13 11.75
C VAL A 292 -14.53 -13.64 13.11
N PRO A 293 -15.08 -14.11 14.26
CA PRO A 293 -14.49 -13.94 15.59
C PRO A 293 -13.17 -14.72 15.68
N GLY A 294 -12.05 -14.00 15.77
CA GLY A 294 -10.71 -14.62 15.78
C GLY A 294 -9.57 -13.67 16.14
N THR A 295 -9.82 -12.60 16.91
CA THR A 295 -8.79 -11.60 17.25
C THR A 295 -7.59 -12.19 18.02
N LEU A 296 -7.77 -13.31 18.74
CA LEU A 296 -6.69 -14.01 19.45
C LEU A 296 -5.66 -14.66 18.52
N LEU A 297 -6.06 -15.10 17.31
CA LEU A 297 -5.18 -15.75 16.34
C LEU A 297 -4.10 -14.80 15.79
N LEU A 298 -4.36 -13.49 15.66
CA LEU A 298 -3.40 -12.60 14.99
C LEU A 298 -2.14 -12.31 15.81
N HIS A 299 -2.26 -12.22 17.15
CA HIS A 299 -1.10 -12.04 18.02
C HIS A 299 -0.21 -13.30 18.01
N GLU A 300 -0.84 -14.48 18.02
CA GLU A 300 -0.14 -15.76 17.90
C GLU A 300 0.59 -15.88 16.56
N VAL A 301 -0.04 -15.47 15.45
CA VAL A 301 0.60 -15.43 14.14
C VAL A 301 1.81 -14.49 14.13
N GLY A 302 1.69 -13.31 14.75
CA GLY A 302 2.82 -12.38 14.89
C GLY A 302 3.98 -12.97 15.69
N ALA A 303 3.69 -13.65 16.79
CA ALA A 303 4.69 -14.36 17.59
C ALA A 303 5.36 -15.51 16.82
N ARG A 304 4.60 -16.29 16.06
CA ARG A 304 5.14 -17.36 15.19
C ARG A 304 5.99 -16.80 14.07
N ALA A 305 5.58 -15.70 13.43
CA ALA A 305 6.39 -15.01 12.43
C ALA A 305 7.70 -14.47 13.03
N ALA A 306 7.65 -13.90 14.25
CA ALA A 306 8.86 -13.49 14.96
C ALA A 306 9.78 -14.67 15.29
N LYS A 307 9.21 -15.83 15.66
CA LYS A 307 9.97 -17.07 15.91
C LYS A 307 10.73 -17.55 14.67
N LEU A 308 10.21 -17.31 13.46
CA LEU A 308 10.95 -17.64 12.23
C LEU A 308 12.23 -16.81 12.07
N LEU A 309 12.35 -15.66 12.75
CA LEU A 309 13.55 -14.84 12.77
C LEU A 309 14.42 -15.07 14.02
N GLU A 310 14.02 -15.94 14.95
CA GLU A 310 14.79 -16.21 16.16
C GLU A 310 16.20 -16.71 15.79
N GLY A 311 17.23 -16.04 16.30
CA GLY A 311 18.64 -16.28 15.94
C GLY A 311 19.07 -15.79 14.54
N ARG A 312 18.18 -15.14 13.78
CA ARG A 312 18.45 -14.57 12.45
C ARG A 312 18.32 -13.04 12.41
N VAL A 313 17.85 -12.41 13.49
CA VAL A 313 17.68 -10.94 13.56
C VAL A 313 19.02 -10.23 13.42
N GLU A 314 20.10 -10.82 13.93
CA GLU A 314 21.46 -10.29 13.87
C GLU A 314 21.93 -10.16 12.42
N LYS A 315 21.56 -11.11 11.54
CA LYS A 315 21.79 -10.98 10.09
C LYS A 315 21.05 -9.75 9.55
N LEU A 316 19.78 -9.54 9.91
CA LEU A 316 19.02 -8.39 9.42
C LEU A 316 19.58 -7.04 9.88
N LEU A 317 20.36 -6.98 10.96
CA LEU A 317 20.99 -5.72 11.39
C LEU A 317 22.11 -5.26 10.44
N VAL A 318 22.69 -6.16 9.65
CA VAL A 318 23.75 -5.87 8.67
C VAL A 318 23.25 -5.79 7.23
N ILE A 319 21.93 -5.89 7.00
CA ILE A 319 21.35 -5.77 5.66
C ILE A 319 21.58 -4.37 5.07
N GLU A 320 21.88 -4.31 3.78
CA GLU A 320 22.19 -3.08 3.06
C GLU A 320 21.09 -2.69 2.06
N ASP A 321 21.17 -1.47 1.50
CA ASP A 321 20.26 -1.00 0.45
C ASP A 321 20.26 -1.92 -0.78
N ASP A 322 21.41 -2.54 -1.08
CA ASP A 322 21.63 -3.33 -2.29
C ASP A 322 20.97 -4.72 -2.23
N ASP A 323 20.74 -5.25 -1.04
CA ASP A 323 20.05 -6.52 -0.82
C ASP A 323 18.58 -6.49 -1.27
N PHE A 324 18.00 -5.29 -1.43
CA PHE A 324 16.63 -5.08 -1.91
C PHE A 324 16.52 -4.97 -3.43
N LYS A 325 17.63 -4.97 -4.17
CA LYS A 325 17.64 -4.87 -5.64
C LYS A 325 17.18 -6.17 -6.30
N THR A 326 17.43 -7.31 -5.66
CA THR A 326 17.13 -8.64 -6.20
C THR A 326 16.54 -9.57 -5.14
N CYS A 327 15.49 -10.30 -5.49
CA CYS A 327 14.84 -11.29 -4.64
C CYS A 327 14.36 -12.46 -5.50
N SER A 328 14.36 -13.68 -4.97
CA SER A 328 13.76 -14.83 -5.64
C SER A 328 12.24 -14.76 -5.54
N LEU A 329 11.57 -15.34 -6.54
CA LEU A 329 10.14 -15.15 -6.72
C LEU A 329 9.33 -15.98 -5.70
N ASP A 330 9.91 -17.04 -5.14
CA ASP A 330 9.31 -17.81 -4.05
C ASP A 330 9.21 -17.02 -2.73
N TYR A 331 10.29 -16.35 -2.29
CA TYR A 331 10.22 -15.43 -1.16
C TYR A 331 9.28 -14.25 -1.47
N ALA A 332 9.30 -13.70 -2.69
CA ALA A 332 8.40 -12.62 -3.10
C ALA A 332 6.92 -13.02 -2.94
N GLU A 333 6.57 -14.25 -3.30
CA GLU A 333 5.22 -14.79 -3.10
C GLU A 333 4.89 -14.94 -1.62
N LEU A 334 5.73 -15.64 -0.87
CA LEU A 334 5.49 -15.92 0.56
C LEU A 334 5.44 -14.64 1.39
N GLY A 335 6.36 -13.71 1.16
CA GLY A 335 6.37 -12.38 1.77
C GLY A 335 5.10 -11.59 1.45
N THR A 336 4.60 -11.66 0.21
CA THR A 336 3.35 -10.98 -0.17
C THR A 336 2.10 -11.62 0.41
N VAL A 337 2.10 -12.95 0.57
CA VAL A 337 1.03 -13.66 1.27
C VAL A 337 1.05 -13.26 2.75
N ILE A 338 2.18 -13.29 3.44
CA ILE A 338 2.28 -12.96 4.86
C ILE A 338 1.92 -11.49 5.11
N ASP A 339 2.45 -10.53 4.33
CA ASP A 339 2.14 -9.09 4.48
C ASP A 339 0.64 -8.78 4.30
N LYS A 340 -0.08 -9.62 3.54
CA LYS A 340 -1.54 -9.52 3.39
C LYS A 340 -2.29 -9.72 4.71
N TYR A 341 -1.79 -10.58 5.58
CA TYR A 341 -2.43 -10.95 6.84
C TYR A 341 -1.81 -10.19 8.02
N VAL A 342 -0.48 -10.04 8.03
CA VAL A 342 0.28 -9.36 9.08
C VAL A 342 1.30 -8.42 8.43
N ARG A 343 0.97 -7.12 8.42
CA ARG A 343 1.87 -6.11 7.87
C ARG A 343 3.15 -5.99 8.69
N ASN A 344 4.27 -5.90 7.98
CA ASN A 344 5.59 -5.79 8.59
C ASN A 344 5.83 -6.89 9.64
N ALA A 345 5.39 -8.13 9.35
CA ALA A 345 5.54 -9.28 10.25
C ALA A 345 7.00 -9.53 10.66
N PHE A 346 7.92 -9.14 9.80
CA PHE A 346 9.37 -9.34 9.91
C PHE A 346 10.11 -8.02 10.15
N GLY A 347 9.44 -7.02 10.70
CA GLY A 347 9.96 -5.65 10.82
C GLY A 347 9.77 -4.82 9.55
N GLY A 348 10.42 -3.65 9.51
CA GLY A 348 10.35 -2.73 8.38
C GLY A 348 11.74 -2.29 7.93
N VAL A 349 11.79 -1.43 6.92
CA VAL A 349 13.03 -0.81 6.45
C VAL A 349 12.98 0.70 6.58
N CYS A 350 14.14 1.33 6.60
CA CYS A 350 14.25 2.77 6.59
C CYS A 350 13.55 3.37 5.36
N ARG A 351 13.08 4.61 5.49
CA ARG A 351 12.31 5.30 4.44
C ARG A 351 13.08 5.44 3.12
N ARG A 352 14.41 5.47 3.15
CA ARG A 352 15.26 5.51 1.95
C ARG A 352 15.08 4.26 1.10
N VAL A 353 15.25 3.07 1.69
CA VAL A 353 15.06 1.80 0.98
C VAL A 353 13.62 1.64 0.52
N LEU A 354 12.64 1.93 1.39
CA LEU A 354 11.23 1.84 1.01
C LEU A 354 10.90 2.74 -0.20
N ASN A 355 11.38 3.99 -0.21
CA ASN A 355 11.18 4.90 -1.33
C ASN A 355 11.91 4.41 -2.59
N LYS A 356 13.18 3.98 -2.48
CA LYS A 356 13.96 3.47 -3.62
C LYS A 356 13.27 2.28 -4.28
N THR A 357 12.82 1.30 -3.49
CA THR A 357 12.09 0.13 -3.99
C THR A 357 10.77 0.53 -4.63
N ALA A 358 9.99 1.40 -3.98
CA ALA A 358 8.73 1.90 -4.52
C ALA A 358 8.91 2.64 -5.86
N THR A 359 9.91 3.51 -5.96
CA THR A 359 10.27 4.20 -7.21
C THR A 359 10.70 3.22 -8.29
N ALA A 360 11.56 2.25 -7.98
CA ALA A 360 12.00 1.24 -8.95
C ALA A 360 10.85 0.35 -9.47
N MET A 361 9.81 0.14 -8.65
CA MET A 361 8.59 -0.56 -9.05
C MET A 361 7.56 0.33 -9.76
N GLU A 362 7.74 1.66 -9.74
CA GLU A 362 6.73 2.65 -10.13
C GLU A 362 5.41 2.51 -9.35
N GLU A 363 5.53 2.26 -8.06
CA GLU A 363 4.39 2.06 -7.15
C GLU A 363 4.46 2.97 -5.93
N GLY A 364 3.34 3.10 -5.23
CA GLY A 364 3.32 3.78 -3.94
C GLY A 364 4.05 2.99 -2.87
N THR A 365 4.67 3.67 -1.90
CA THR A 365 5.32 3.06 -0.72
C THR A 365 4.39 2.26 0.19
N ARG A 366 3.07 2.36 -0.04
CA ARG A 366 2.03 1.58 0.64
C ARG A 366 1.45 0.48 -0.24
N SER A 367 2.00 0.27 -1.44
CA SER A 367 1.56 -0.81 -2.30
C SER A 367 1.89 -2.15 -1.66
N ARG A 368 0.96 -3.09 -1.79
CA ARG A 368 1.16 -4.47 -1.33
C ARG A 368 2.35 -5.15 -2.03
N ARG A 369 2.61 -4.86 -3.32
CA ARG A 369 3.77 -5.44 -4.02
C ARG A 369 5.09 -4.92 -3.45
N VAL A 370 5.15 -3.62 -3.14
CA VAL A 370 6.33 -3.03 -2.49
C VAL A 370 6.55 -3.65 -1.11
N ASN A 371 5.52 -3.71 -0.26
CA ASN A 371 5.66 -4.28 1.08
C ASN A 371 5.96 -5.79 1.07
N GLY A 372 5.32 -6.54 0.16
CA GLY A 372 5.58 -7.95 -0.05
C GLY A 372 7.02 -8.20 -0.52
N TRP A 373 7.54 -7.36 -1.41
CA TRP A 373 8.93 -7.41 -1.85
C TRP A 373 9.92 -7.11 -0.74
N ILE A 374 9.67 -6.06 0.07
CA ILE A 374 10.49 -5.76 1.25
C ILE A 374 10.51 -6.95 2.21
N SER A 375 9.34 -7.51 2.53
CA SER A 375 9.21 -8.67 3.42
C SER A 375 9.96 -9.88 2.86
N ALA A 376 9.89 -10.10 1.56
CA ALA A 376 10.61 -11.17 0.87
C ALA A 376 12.13 -11.01 0.93
N CYS A 377 12.64 -9.81 0.70
CA CYS A 377 14.08 -9.54 0.79
C CYS A 377 14.59 -9.78 2.22
N LEU A 378 13.84 -9.35 3.23
CA LEU A 378 14.17 -9.61 4.64
C LEU A 378 14.21 -11.13 4.92
N LEU A 379 13.18 -11.87 4.50
CA LEU A 379 13.11 -13.33 4.69
C LEU A 379 14.24 -14.08 3.97
N GLN A 380 14.54 -13.69 2.73
CA GLN A 380 15.61 -14.28 1.93
C GLN A 380 16.98 -13.98 2.54
N TYR A 381 17.21 -12.75 2.99
CA TYR A 381 18.48 -12.35 3.62
C TYR A 381 18.70 -13.06 4.96
N ALA A 382 17.62 -13.23 5.73
CA ALA A 382 17.63 -14.03 6.96
C ALA A 382 17.73 -15.54 6.70
N GLU A 383 17.68 -16.00 5.44
CA GLU A 383 17.71 -17.41 5.04
C GLU A 383 16.63 -18.25 5.73
N VAL A 384 15.41 -17.71 5.85
CA VAL A 384 14.29 -18.44 6.46
C VAL A 384 13.87 -19.58 5.53
N PRO A 385 13.81 -20.86 5.98
CA PRO A 385 13.44 -21.98 5.12
C PRO A 385 12.08 -21.78 4.45
N ILE A 386 12.01 -22.08 3.15
CA ILE A 386 10.77 -21.97 2.36
C ILE A 386 9.66 -22.86 2.93
N GLU A 387 10.00 -24.03 3.47
CA GLU A 387 9.04 -24.95 4.06
C GLU A 387 8.35 -24.37 5.30
N ASP A 388 9.13 -23.75 6.20
CA ASP A 388 8.60 -23.07 7.39
C ASP A 388 7.64 -21.92 7.01
N LEU A 389 7.97 -21.19 5.94
CA LEU A 389 7.12 -20.11 5.42
C LEU A 389 5.85 -20.65 4.77
N VAL A 390 5.92 -21.77 4.06
CA VAL A 390 4.75 -22.45 3.50
C VAL A 390 3.85 -22.95 4.63
N ASP A 391 4.41 -23.55 5.68
CA ASP A 391 3.66 -24.03 6.82
C ASP A 391 3.01 -22.87 7.59
N LEU A 392 3.71 -21.75 7.82
CA LEU A 392 3.12 -20.54 8.36
C LEU A 392 1.91 -20.09 7.50
N CYS A 393 2.06 -20.05 6.18
CA CYS A 393 0.98 -19.60 5.29
C CYS A 393 -0.22 -20.55 5.29
N ILE A 394 -0.01 -21.86 5.21
CA ILE A 394 -1.10 -22.84 5.10
C ILE A 394 -1.72 -23.13 6.45
N GLN A 395 -0.91 -23.36 7.49
CA GLN A 395 -1.37 -23.81 8.79
C GLN A 395 -1.85 -22.65 9.66
N GLU A 396 -1.12 -21.53 9.70
CA GLU A 396 -1.47 -20.41 10.59
C GLU A 396 -2.37 -19.39 9.91
N LEU A 397 -1.98 -18.93 8.71
CA LEU A 397 -2.74 -17.92 7.97
C LEU A 397 -3.96 -18.52 7.26
N LYS A 398 -4.09 -19.85 7.24
CA LYS A 398 -5.12 -20.60 6.50
C LYS A 398 -5.20 -20.15 5.04
N HIS A 399 -4.06 -19.76 4.46
CA HIS A 399 -3.98 -19.33 3.08
C HIS A 399 -4.29 -20.51 2.16
N ARG A 400 -5.03 -20.23 1.09
CA ARG A 400 -5.30 -21.22 0.04
C ARG A 400 -4.71 -20.70 -1.26
N PRO A 401 -3.65 -21.35 -1.80
CA PRO A 401 -3.04 -20.92 -3.04
C PRO A 401 -4.05 -21.02 -4.19
N PRO A 402 -3.94 -20.17 -5.22
CA PRO A 402 -4.83 -20.24 -6.36
C PRO A 402 -4.66 -21.56 -7.13
N THR A 403 -5.77 -22.05 -7.67
CA THR A 403 -5.78 -23.22 -8.56
C THR A 403 -5.17 -22.91 -9.93
N VAL A 404 -5.25 -21.66 -10.38
CA VAL A 404 -4.56 -21.17 -11.58
C VAL A 404 -3.07 -20.98 -11.33
N TRP A 405 -2.25 -21.09 -12.37
CA TRP A 405 -0.82 -20.78 -12.33
C TRP A 405 -0.63 -19.27 -12.21
N ARG A 406 -0.75 -18.72 -11.00
CA ARG A 406 -0.56 -17.29 -10.75
C ARG A 406 -0.17 -17.06 -9.30
N LEU A 407 0.82 -16.20 -9.07
CA LEU A 407 1.27 -15.81 -7.74
C LEU A 407 0.47 -14.61 -7.21
N ASP A 408 0.24 -14.52 -5.90
CA ASP A 408 -0.32 -13.35 -5.22
C ASP A 408 0.56 -12.10 -5.39
N CYS A 409 1.90 -12.24 -5.42
CA CYS A 409 2.84 -11.14 -5.61
C CYS A 409 2.76 -10.48 -7.00
N LEU A 410 2.25 -11.19 -8.00
CA LEU A 410 2.10 -10.69 -9.38
C LEU A 410 0.70 -10.12 -9.67
N LYS A 411 -0.22 -10.13 -8.69
CA LYS A 411 -1.59 -9.61 -8.87
C LYS A 411 -1.63 -8.09 -8.80
N GLY A 412 -2.34 -7.48 -9.74
CA GLY A 412 -2.70 -6.07 -9.66
C GLY A 412 -3.72 -5.79 -8.55
N HIS A 413 -3.81 -4.53 -8.10
CA HIS A 413 -4.71 -4.14 -7.01
C HIS A 413 -6.19 -4.48 -7.29
N SER A 414 -6.63 -4.38 -8.55
CA SER A 414 -7.99 -4.69 -9.00
C SER A 414 -8.38 -6.17 -8.90
N ASP A 415 -7.40 -7.07 -9.05
CA ASP A 415 -7.65 -8.51 -9.20
C ASP A 415 -7.90 -9.21 -7.87
N LEU A 416 -7.43 -8.59 -6.78
CA LEU A 416 -7.53 -9.15 -5.42
C LEU A 416 -8.97 -9.24 -4.91
N TYR A 417 -9.87 -8.38 -5.40
CA TYR A 417 -11.27 -8.36 -4.98
C TYR A 417 -12.16 -9.35 -5.74
N ARG A 418 -11.73 -9.83 -6.92
CA ARG A 418 -12.56 -10.69 -7.79
C ARG A 418 -12.34 -12.18 -7.60
N ALA A 419 -11.30 -12.59 -6.87
CA ALA A 419 -10.99 -14.00 -6.69
C ALA A 419 -11.89 -14.68 -5.65
N ARG A 420 -13.19 -14.87 -5.96
CA ARG A 420 -13.96 -15.97 -5.37
C ARG A 420 -13.35 -17.27 -5.89
N GLN A 421 -12.41 -17.82 -5.13
CA GLN A 421 -11.71 -19.05 -5.49
C GLN A 421 -12.73 -20.18 -5.69
N ARG A 422 -12.79 -20.73 -6.91
CA ARG A 422 -13.43 -22.03 -7.14
C ARG A 422 -12.61 -23.06 -6.36
N ARG A 423 -13.25 -23.72 -5.40
CA ARG A 423 -12.61 -24.70 -4.53
C ARG A 423 -12.34 -25.98 -5.33
N GLY A 424 -11.09 -26.17 -5.76
CA GLY A 424 -10.62 -27.49 -6.17
C GLY A 424 -10.30 -28.34 -4.93
N ASN A 425 -10.49 -29.65 -5.02
CA ASN A 425 -10.19 -30.60 -3.92
C ASN A 425 -8.69 -30.95 -3.84
N VAL A 426 -7.81 -29.99 -4.12
CA VAL A 426 -6.35 -30.21 -4.11
C VAL A 426 -5.81 -29.81 -2.75
N GLU A 427 -4.94 -30.64 -2.18
CA GLU A 427 -4.24 -30.34 -0.93
C GLU A 427 -3.47 -29.00 -1.05
N PRO A 428 -3.74 -28.02 -0.17
CA PRO A 428 -3.16 -26.67 -0.29
C PRO A 428 -1.63 -26.64 -0.28
N LYS A 429 -0.98 -27.42 0.60
CA LYS A 429 0.49 -27.45 0.73
C LYS A 429 1.15 -27.94 -0.56
N THR A 430 0.70 -29.08 -1.08
CA THR A 430 1.15 -29.63 -2.37
C THR A 430 0.94 -28.66 -3.53
N ARG A 431 -0.22 -27.99 -3.59
CA ARG A 431 -0.45 -26.97 -4.63
C ARG A 431 0.51 -25.79 -4.51
N PHE A 432 0.76 -25.33 -3.28
CA PHE A 432 1.61 -24.18 -3.05
C PHE A 432 3.05 -24.50 -3.47
N LEU A 433 3.59 -25.66 -3.04
CA LEU A 433 4.93 -26.09 -3.42
C LEU A 433 5.09 -26.19 -4.95
N LYS A 434 4.09 -26.75 -5.66
CA LYS A 434 4.10 -26.77 -7.14
C LYS A 434 4.21 -25.38 -7.77
N LEU A 435 3.60 -24.35 -7.16
CA LEU A 435 3.69 -22.97 -7.65
C LEU A 435 5.07 -22.34 -7.39
N LEU A 436 5.77 -22.78 -6.34
CA LEU A 436 7.06 -22.24 -5.92
C LEU A 436 8.26 -22.99 -6.54
N CYS A 437 8.05 -24.21 -7.05
CA CYS A 437 9.09 -24.99 -7.72
C CYS A 437 9.73 -24.23 -8.90
N GLY A 438 11.07 -24.21 -8.94
CA GLY A 438 11.83 -23.55 -9.99
C GLY A 438 11.92 -22.02 -9.87
N LEU A 439 11.44 -21.43 -8.77
CA LEU A 439 11.40 -19.97 -8.55
C LEU A 439 12.50 -19.42 -7.64
N ARG A 440 13.53 -20.23 -7.34
CA ARG A 440 14.67 -19.87 -6.47
C ARG A 440 15.63 -18.87 -7.10
N GLU A 441 15.59 -18.70 -8.42
CA GLU A 441 16.45 -17.75 -9.13
C GLU A 441 16.11 -16.31 -8.71
N LYS A 442 17.13 -15.54 -8.31
CA LYS A 442 16.96 -14.12 -7.95
C LYS A 442 16.60 -13.32 -9.20
N ILE A 443 15.55 -12.53 -9.10
CA ILE A 443 15.15 -11.56 -10.12
C ILE A 443 15.32 -10.14 -9.58
N SER A 444 15.67 -9.22 -10.46
CA SER A 444 15.76 -7.78 -10.15
C SER A 444 14.39 -7.13 -10.06
N VAL A 445 14.28 -5.99 -9.38
CA VAL A 445 13.04 -5.19 -9.33
C VAL A 445 12.48 -4.88 -10.74
N PRO A 446 13.28 -4.48 -11.75
CA PRO A 446 12.78 -4.30 -13.11
C PRO A 446 12.25 -5.59 -13.77
N GLN A 447 12.90 -6.73 -13.52
CA GLN A 447 12.39 -8.04 -14.01
C GLN A 447 11.05 -8.39 -13.34
N PHE A 448 10.96 -8.21 -12.02
CA PHE A 448 9.70 -8.41 -11.29
C PHE A 448 8.58 -7.52 -11.82
N LYS A 449 8.86 -6.22 -12.03
CA LYS A 449 7.92 -5.26 -12.63
C LYS A 449 7.42 -5.75 -13.99
N ARG A 450 8.31 -6.19 -14.88
CA ARG A 450 7.95 -6.74 -16.20
C ARG A 450 7.05 -7.96 -16.07
N LEU A 451 7.39 -8.91 -15.19
CA LEU A 451 6.55 -10.10 -14.93
C LEU A 451 5.18 -9.71 -14.38
N ALA A 452 5.13 -8.73 -13.48
CA ALA A 452 3.89 -8.28 -12.86
C ALA A 452 3.00 -7.44 -13.81
N SER A 453 3.55 -6.95 -14.93
CA SER A 453 2.79 -6.31 -16.02
C SER A 453 2.31 -7.26 -17.12
N LEU A 454 2.76 -8.53 -17.12
CA LEU A 454 2.28 -9.52 -18.07
C LEU A 454 0.78 -9.78 -17.90
N THR A 455 0.15 -10.27 -18.96
CA THR A 455 -1.23 -10.75 -18.90
C THR A 455 -1.33 -11.96 -17.98
N VAL A 456 -2.53 -12.25 -17.47
CA VAL A 456 -2.78 -13.42 -16.60
C VAL A 456 -2.32 -14.72 -17.27
N GLN A 457 -2.54 -14.84 -18.58
CA GLN A 457 -2.14 -16.00 -19.37
C GLN A 457 -0.61 -16.11 -19.47
N ALA A 458 0.08 -15.02 -19.81
CA ALA A 458 1.54 -15.01 -19.92
C ALA A 458 2.23 -15.26 -18.56
N GLN A 459 1.64 -14.79 -17.45
CA GLN A 459 2.12 -15.15 -16.10
C GLN A 459 1.98 -16.65 -15.84
N ALA A 460 0.87 -17.25 -16.27
CA ALA A 460 0.63 -18.68 -16.10
C ALA A 460 1.58 -19.55 -16.91
N GLU A 461 1.83 -19.18 -18.17
CA GLU A 461 2.81 -19.84 -19.04
C GLU A 461 4.21 -19.78 -18.43
N PHE A 462 4.66 -18.58 -18.01
CA PHE A 462 5.96 -18.42 -17.34
C PHE A 462 6.12 -19.34 -16.12
N LEU A 463 5.11 -19.41 -15.25
CA LEU A 463 5.18 -20.25 -14.05
C LEU A 463 5.15 -21.75 -14.39
N PHE A 464 4.36 -22.14 -15.38
CA PHE A 464 4.27 -23.52 -15.84
C PHE A 464 5.58 -23.99 -16.49
N GLU A 465 6.23 -23.13 -17.27
CA GLU A 465 7.54 -23.40 -17.87
C GLU A 465 8.61 -23.61 -16.79
N ARG A 466 8.66 -22.72 -15.78
CA ARG A 466 9.60 -22.85 -14.65
C ARG A 466 9.40 -24.13 -13.86
N TYR A 467 8.14 -24.49 -13.59
CA TYR A 467 7.80 -25.77 -12.97
C TYR A 467 8.22 -26.97 -13.83
N SER A 468 7.93 -26.94 -15.12
CA SER A 468 8.24 -28.04 -16.04
C SER A 468 9.74 -28.23 -16.19
N ALA A 469 10.52 -27.15 -16.26
CA ALA A 469 11.97 -27.20 -16.26
C ALA A 469 12.53 -27.79 -14.95
N PHE A 470 11.97 -27.40 -13.79
CA PHE A 470 12.35 -27.97 -12.50
C PHE A 470 12.09 -29.48 -12.45
N VAL A 471 10.89 -29.92 -12.81
CA VAL A 471 10.55 -31.36 -12.84
C VAL A 471 11.45 -32.11 -13.81
N SER A 472 11.71 -31.57 -14.99
CA SER A 472 12.57 -32.22 -15.99
C SER A 472 14.03 -32.35 -15.52
N SER A 473 14.51 -31.40 -14.72
CA SER A 473 15.86 -31.43 -14.16
C SER A 473 16.02 -32.45 -13.02
N GLY A 474 14.96 -32.68 -12.23
CA GLY A 474 14.97 -33.58 -11.07
C GLY A 474 14.93 -35.07 -11.40
N TYR A 475 14.68 -35.44 -12.66
CA TYR A 475 14.73 -36.84 -13.12
C TYR A 475 16.09 -37.27 -13.66
N ARG A 476 17.12 -36.41 -13.59
CA ARG A 476 18.50 -36.91 -13.66
C ARG A 476 18.81 -37.55 -12.31
N THR A 477 18.34 -38.79 -12.15
CA THR A 477 18.96 -39.76 -11.26
C THR A 477 20.46 -39.56 -11.37
N VAL A 478 21.10 -39.27 -10.25
CA VAL A 478 22.56 -39.39 -10.13
C VAL A 478 22.87 -40.76 -10.73
N PRO A 479 23.58 -40.85 -11.87
CA PRO A 479 23.95 -42.15 -12.39
C PRO A 479 24.75 -42.82 -11.29
N ASP A 480 24.27 -43.99 -10.90
CA ASP A 480 24.85 -44.89 -9.91
C ASP A 480 26.33 -45.09 -10.27
N GLY A 481 27.15 -44.23 -9.69
CA GLY A 481 28.51 -43.96 -10.12
C GLY A 481 29.42 -44.85 -9.34
N THR A 482 29.62 -46.05 -9.87
CA THR A 482 30.64 -47.02 -9.49
C THR A 482 31.92 -46.32 -9.04
N ALA A 483 32.33 -46.60 -7.80
CA ALA A 483 33.51 -46.03 -7.18
C ALA A 483 34.76 -46.16 -8.09
N PRO A 484 35.48 -45.07 -8.40
CA PRO A 484 36.81 -45.19 -8.97
C PRO A 484 37.78 -45.61 -7.86
N ASN A 485 38.41 -46.77 -8.05
CA ASN A 485 39.51 -47.28 -7.24
C ASN A 485 40.56 -46.18 -6.98
N ALA A 486 40.70 -45.78 -5.72
CA ALA A 486 41.77 -44.92 -5.26
C ALA A 486 43.10 -45.69 -5.35
N THR A 487 43.96 -45.28 -6.27
CA THR A 487 45.36 -45.72 -6.33
C THR A 487 46.16 -44.87 -5.35
N VAL A 488 46.72 -45.52 -4.33
CA VAL A 488 47.60 -44.95 -3.31
C VAL A 488 48.93 -44.50 -3.94
N PRO A 489 49.41 -43.26 -3.72
CA PRO A 489 50.81 -42.94 -3.89
C PRO A 489 51.55 -43.09 -2.56
N THR A 490 52.52 -43.98 -2.57
CA THR A 490 53.57 -44.13 -1.56
C THR A 490 54.41 -42.86 -1.47
N ALA A 491 54.60 -42.33 -0.26
CA ALA A 491 55.66 -41.35 0.04
C ALA A 491 56.39 -41.74 1.33
N THR A 492 57.69 -41.87 1.19
CA THR A 492 58.67 -42.26 2.21
C THR A 492 59.31 -41.02 2.84
N ALA A 493 59.68 -41.14 4.13
CA ALA A 493 60.84 -40.54 4.81
C ALA A 493 60.60 -39.50 5.94
N LEU A 494 60.89 -39.97 7.18
CA LEU A 494 61.82 -39.43 8.22
C LEU A 494 61.63 -37.97 8.66
N GLY A 495 61.06 -37.63 9.85
CA GLY A 495 61.62 -37.71 11.23
C GLY A 495 61.87 -36.27 11.78
N PRO A 496 62.19 -36.00 13.08
CA PRO A 496 61.98 -36.73 14.32
C PRO A 496 61.26 -35.93 15.46
N THR A 497 60.72 -36.73 16.38
CA THR A 497 60.40 -36.62 17.82
C THR A 497 60.87 -35.41 18.66
N VAL A 498 59.94 -34.82 19.44
CA VAL A 498 60.16 -34.28 20.81
C VAL A 498 58.88 -34.51 21.66
N PRO A 499 58.97 -34.89 22.97
CA PRO A 499 57.84 -35.37 23.76
C PRO A 499 57.32 -34.36 24.81
N SER A 500 56.01 -34.35 25.09
CA SER A 500 55.47 -33.90 26.39
C SER A 500 54.02 -34.33 26.64
N ALA A 501 53.86 -35.30 27.55
CA ALA A 501 52.87 -35.49 28.64
C ALA A 501 51.35 -35.17 28.49
N PRO A 502 50.48 -35.86 29.26
CA PRO A 502 49.07 -36.10 28.92
C PRO A 502 48.07 -35.23 29.71
N GLY A 503 46.94 -34.88 29.08
CA GLY A 503 45.85 -34.13 29.73
C GLY A 503 44.51 -34.21 29.00
N ARG A 504 43.70 -35.20 29.38
CA ARG A 504 42.22 -35.25 29.44
C ARG A 504 41.37 -34.46 28.41
N THR A 505 40.81 -35.23 27.48
CA THR A 505 39.38 -35.31 27.09
C THR A 505 38.52 -34.04 27.20
N VAL A 506 38.36 -33.36 26.06
CA VAL A 506 37.15 -32.61 25.73
C VAL A 506 36.40 -33.44 24.70
N LEU A 507 35.16 -33.82 25.04
CA LEU A 507 34.22 -34.46 24.13
C LEU A 507 33.86 -33.45 23.04
N ASP A 508 34.22 -33.76 21.80
CA ASP A 508 33.76 -33.06 20.61
C ASP A 508 32.31 -33.50 20.33
N PRO A 509 31.31 -32.60 20.32
CA PRO A 509 29.95 -32.94 19.96
C PRO A 509 29.82 -32.88 18.43
N GLU A 510 30.51 -33.78 17.73
CA GLU A 510 30.06 -34.21 16.41
C GLU A 510 28.77 -35.02 16.62
N MET A 511 27.66 -34.29 16.71
CA MET A 511 26.34 -34.86 16.64
C MET A 511 26.21 -35.60 15.31
N MET A 512 26.00 -36.91 15.42
CA MET A 512 25.56 -37.81 14.38
C MET A 512 24.36 -37.21 13.64
N TYR A 513 24.61 -36.56 12.51
CA TYR A 513 23.61 -36.40 11.48
C TYR A 513 23.64 -37.68 10.64
N CYS A 514 22.71 -38.60 10.89
CA CYS A 514 22.44 -39.66 9.93
C CYS A 514 22.04 -38.97 8.62
N HIS A 515 22.78 -39.26 7.54
CA HIS A 515 22.39 -38.79 6.23
C HIS A 515 21.02 -39.43 5.90
N PRO A 516 20.09 -38.73 5.25
CA PRO A 516 18.80 -39.31 4.88
C PRO A 516 18.91 -40.63 4.13
N ASP A 517 20.02 -40.82 3.42
CA ASP A 517 20.32 -42.05 2.67
C ASP A 517 20.67 -43.23 3.59
N ASP A 518 21.29 -43.00 4.74
CA ASP A 518 21.60 -44.05 5.73
C ASP A 518 20.31 -44.64 6.31
N LEU A 519 19.27 -43.82 6.46
CA LEU A 519 17.96 -44.26 6.94
C LEU A 519 17.21 -45.09 5.88
N ILE A 520 17.37 -44.75 4.60
CA ILE A 520 16.79 -45.48 3.49
C ILE A 520 17.47 -46.83 3.33
N GLU A 521 18.81 -46.87 3.40
CA GLU A 521 19.60 -48.10 3.32
C GLU A 521 19.31 -49.02 4.51
N PHE A 522 19.16 -48.47 5.72
CA PHE A 522 18.74 -49.22 6.90
C PHE A 522 17.34 -49.81 6.75
N LEU A 523 16.37 -49.04 6.24
CA LEU A 523 15.00 -49.55 6.02
C LEU A 523 14.97 -50.65 4.96
N GLN A 524 15.74 -50.51 3.88
CA GLN A 524 15.88 -51.56 2.88
C GLN A 524 16.56 -52.81 3.43
N TRP A 525 17.55 -52.66 4.30
CA TRP A 525 18.18 -53.78 4.99
C TRP A 525 17.18 -54.53 5.89
N VAL A 526 16.41 -53.81 6.70
CA VAL A 526 15.36 -54.39 7.57
C VAL A 526 14.27 -55.10 6.76
N GLU A 527 13.86 -54.53 5.62
CA GLU A 527 12.83 -55.13 4.75
C GLU A 527 13.36 -56.32 3.92
N SER A 528 14.67 -56.42 3.71
CA SER A 528 15.29 -57.53 2.97
C SER A 528 15.37 -58.85 3.75
N GLY A 529 15.06 -58.84 5.04
CA GLY A 529 14.90 -60.06 5.84
C GLY A 529 16.17 -60.87 6.07
N HIS A 530 17.34 -60.22 6.05
CA HIS A 530 18.63 -60.83 6.38
C HIS A 530 18.92 -60.85 7.89
#